data_AF-A0A1H0AFB0-F1
#
_entry.id   AF-A0A1H0AFB0-F1
#
_cell.length_a   1.000
_cell.length_b   1.000
_cell.length_c   1.000
_cell.angle_alpha   90.00
_cell.angle_beta   90.00
_cell.angle_gamma   90.00
#
_symmetry.space_group_name_H-M   'P 1'
#
loop_
_entity.id
_entity.type
_entity.pdbx_description
1 polymer ?
#
loop_
_entity_poly.entity_id
_entity_poly.type
_entity_poly.pdbx_seq_one_letter_code
_entity_poly.pdbx_strand_id
1 'polypeptide(L)'
;MTGVLDWSGLRDAYGPATEVPALLDALTGADEDGRQSAINDLYGRLLHQDTLSDATPHVVPLLAELLPRPGLDPEIRAHLTFFVAGIANTTSAFSENGTEIVCASYDEAGAETDIPETVLAARAAVAAVAPALFEHLTLDRDAAGMIALATVAPDAVSPLHVEEFAKIATEGGDLGAAAWIAVALLRGEDVDAEELRDRVSGNPDVLDMVEWNLADAPMEIVARSAAFELAASAAFPDGFGPDGFGSDDE
;
A
#
# COMPACT_ATOMS: atom_id res chain seq x y z
N MET A 1 13.81 -9.34 -18.58
CA MET A 1 14.75 -10.46 -18.32
C MET A 1 15.42 -10.16 -16.99
N THR A 2 14.77 -10.55 -15.91
CA THR A 2 15.30 -10.52 -14.55
C THR A 2 16.40 -11.58 -14.46
N GLY A 3 17.55 -11.23 -13.89
CA GLY A 3 18.49 -12.26 -13.45
C GLY A 3 17.73 -13.21 -12.52
N VAL A 4 17.98 -14.52 -12.63
CA VAL A 4 17.26 -15.54 -11.86
C VAL A 4 17.48 -15.26 -10.37
N LEU A 5 16.52 -14.57 -9.75
CA LEU A 5 16.48 -14.37 -8.32
C LEU A 5 16.27 -15.75 -7.69
N ASP A 6 17.08 -16.08 -6.70
CA ASP A 6 16.94 -17.34 -5.98
C ASP A 6 15.84 -17.22 -4.93
N TRP A 7 14.60 -17.43 -5.37
CA TRP A 7 13.41 -17.44 -4.50
C TRP A 7 13.47 -18.48 -3.38
N SER A 8 14.31 -19.52 -3.52
CA SER A 8 14.49 -20.51 -2.47
C SER A 8 15.36 -20.02 -1.31
N GLY A 9 16.17 -18.98 -1.56
CA GLY A 9 16.99 -18.31 -0.56
C GLY A 9 16.27 -17.18 0.18
N LEU A 10 15.14 -16.71 -0.34
CA LEU A 10 14.29 -15.68 0.27
C LEU A 10 13.15 -16.30 1.06
N ARG A 11 12.63 -15.56 2.04
CA ARG A 11 11.51 -16.00 2.87
C ARG A 11 10.26 -15.13 2.71
N ASP A 12 9.13 -15.80 2.56
CA ASP A 12 7.78 -15.25 2.73
C ASP A 12 7.22 -15.62 4.12
N ALA A 13 5.99 -15.22 4.42
CA ALA A 13 5.34 -15.53 5.70
C ALA A 13 5.16 -17.04 6.00
N TYR A 14 5.22 -17.90 4.97
CA TYR A 14 5.00 -19.34 5.08
C TYR A 14 6.26 -20.18 4.89
N GLY A 15 7.41 -19.57 4.57
CA GLY A 15 8.68 -20.28 4.41
C GLY A 15 9.49 -19.75 3.22
N PRO A 16 10.18 -20.62 2.47
CA PRO A 16 10.85 -20.21 1.23
C PRO A 16 9.85 -19.61 0.23
N ALA A 17 10.21 -18.49 -0.40
CA ALA A 17 9.35 -17.73 -1.31
C ALA A 17 9.18 -18.36 -2.71
N THR A 18 9.25 -19.69 -2.82
CA THR A 18 9.28 -20.42 -4.10
C THR A 18 7.98 -20.35 -4.89
N GLU A 19 6.86 -20.02 -4.24
CA GLU A 19 5.54 -19.88 -4.87
C GLU A 19 5.34 -18.52 -5.55
N VAL A 20 6.09 -17.49 -5.13
CA VAL A 20 5.92 -16.11 -5.61
C VAL A 20 5.98 -15.99 -7.14
N PRO A 21 6.91 -16.63 -7.87
CA PRO A 21 6.93 -16.58 -9.33
C PRO A 21 5.66 -17.09 -9.99
N ALA A 22 5.12 -18.21 -9.50
CA ALA A 22 3.91 -18.82 -10.06
C ALA A 22 2.68 -17.93 -9.83
N LEU A 23 2.60 -17.29 -8.66
CA LEU A 23 1.55 -16.33 -8.35
C LEU A 23 1.62 -15.10 -9.26
N LEU A 24 2.82 -14.54 -9.49
CA LEU A 24 3.01 -13.41 -10.40
C LEU A 24 2.60 -13.74 -11.85
N ASP A 25 2.87 -14.96 -12.31
CA ASP A 25 2.43 -15.42 -13.63
C ASP A 25 0.89 -15.56 -13.69
N ALA A 26 0.28 -16.10 -12.63
CA ALA A 26 -1.16 -16.31 -12.53
C ALA A 26 -1.97 -15.01 -12.60
N LEU A 27 -1.43 -13.87 -12.13
CA LEU A 27 -2.06 -12.54 -12.26
C LEU A 27 -2.37 -12.14 -13.72
N THR A 28 -1.70 -12.75 -14.70
CA THR A 28 -1.92 -12.49 -16.13
C THR A 28 -2.64 -13.64 -16.86
N GLY A 29 -3.07 -14.65 -16.11
CA GLY A 29 -3.80 -15.80 -16.61
C GLY A 29 -5.22 -15.45 -17.07
N ALA A 30 -5.79 -16.30 -17.91
CA ALA A 30 -7.17 -16.13 -18.40
C ALA A 30 -8.23 -16.45 -17.32
N ASP A 31 -7.86 -17.24 -16.32
CA ASP A 31 -8.72 -17.66 -15.21
C ASP A 31 -8.91 -16.52 -14.20
N GLU A 32 -10.15 -16.06 -14.05
CA GLU A 32 -10.51 -14.90 -13.21
C GLU A 32 -10.35 -15.23 -11.72
N ASP A 33 -10.94 -16.34 -11.27
CA ASP A 33 -10.80 -16.83 -9.89
C ASP A 33 -9.31 -17.09 -9.57
N GLY A 34 -8.55 -17.62 -10.54
CA GLY A 34 -7.11 -17.82 -10.43
C GLY A 34 -6.32 -16.52 -10.27
N ARG A 35 -6.69 -15.43 -10.96
CA ARG A 35 -6.07 -14.11 -10.75
C ARG A 35 -6.36 -13.58 -9.36
N GLN A 36 -7.60 -13.73 -8.90
CA GLN A 36 -8.03 -13.22 -7.60
C GLN A 36 -7.37 -13.96 -6.43
N SER A 37 -7.31 -15.29 -6.52
CA SER A 37 -6.57 -16.11 -5.55
C SER A 37 -5.08 -15.74 -5.57
N ALA A 38 -4.49 -15.51 -6.75
CA ALA A 38 -3.07 -15.17 -6.85
C ALA A 38 -2.70 -13.84 -6.18
N ILE A 39 -3.55 -12.81 -6.32
CA ILE A 39 -3.29 -11.53 -5.65
C ILE A 39 -3.45 -11.66 -4.13
N ASN A 40 -4.47 -12.37 -3.65
CA ASN A 40 -4.68 -12.61 -2.22
C ASN A 40 -3.51 -13.38 -1.59
N ASP A 41 -3.04 -14.42 -2.27
CA ASP A 41 -1.90 -15.21 -1.83
C ASP A 41 -0.61 -14.37 -1.80
N LEU A 42 -0.40 -13.48 -2.78
CA LEU A 42 0.75 -12.56 -2.76
C LEU A 42 0.70 -11.61 -1.56
N TYR A 43 -0.48 -11.04 -1.25
CA TYR A 43 -0.66 -10.23 -0.04
C TYR A 43 -0.35 -11.04 1.22
N GLY A 44 -1.00 -12.19 1.40
CA GLY A 44 -0.84 -13.02 2.59
C GLY A 44 0.59 -13.53 2.79
N ARG A 45 1.39 -13.65 1.72
CA ARG A 45 2.79 -14.08 1.77
C ARG A 45 3.77 -12.95 2.06
N LEU A 46 3.57 -11.79 1.42
CA LEU A 46 4.58 -10.72 1.35
C LEU A 46 4.25 -9.51 2.23
N LEU A 47 2.99 -9.34 2.59
CA LEU A 47 2.49 -8.32 3.50
C LEU A 47 1.51 -8.98 4.47
N HIS A 48 2.02 -9.95 5.23
CA HIS A 48 1.20 -10.77 6.11
C HIS A 48 0.80 -9.97 7.34
N GLN A 49 -0.47 -9.57 7.44
CA GLN A 49 -0.99 -8.77 8.56
C GLN A 49 -0.10 -7.54 8.84
N ASP A 50 0.11 -6.73 7.80
CA ASP A 50 0.96 -5.54 7.83
C ASP A 50 2.42 -5.80 8.24
N THR A 51 2.92 -7.01 7.99
CA THR A 51 4.31 -7.40 8.24
C THR A 51 5.00 -7.79 6.93
N LEU A 52 6.07 -7.08 6.58
CA LEU A 52 6.84 -7.39 5.37
C LEU A 52 7.68 -8.65 5.53
N SER A 53 7.70 -9.47 4.49
CA SER A 53 8.63 -10.57 4.34
C SER A 53 9.94 -10.14 3.68
N ASP A 54 10.99 -10.94 3.85
CA ASP A 54 12.30 -10.75 3.18
C ASP A 54 12.17 -10.75 1.65
N ALA A 55 11.23 -11.51 1.09
CA ALA A 55 10.97 -11.53 -0.34
C ALA A 55 10.30 -10.23 -0.87
N THR A 56 9.70 -9.41 -0.01
CA THR A 56 8.81 -8.31 -0.42
C THR A 56 9.50 -7.21 -1.24
N PRO A 57 10.68 -6.67 -0.85
CA PRO A 57 11.38 -5.67 -1.64
C PRO A 57 11.71 -6.14 -3.07
N HIS A 58 11.93 -7.45 -3.25
CA HIS A 58 12.28 -8.04 -4.55
C HIS A 58 11.09 -8.18 -5.51
N VAL A 59 9.87 -8.17 -4.98
CA VAL A 59 8.64 -8.29 -5.77
C VAL A 59 8.24 -6.94 -6.37
N VAL A 60 8.52 -5.83 -5.69
CA VAL A 60 8.10 -4.48 -6.11
C VAL A 60 8.44 -4.15 -7.57
N PRO A 61 9.68 -4.37 -8.08
CA PRO A 61 9.99 -4.12 -9.49
C PRO A 61 9.16 -4.98 -10.46
N LEU A 62 8.80 -6.21 -10.07
CA LEU A 62 8.02 -7.13 -10.90
C LEU A 62 6.56 -6.67 -10.99
N LEU A 63 5.98 -6.17 -9.88
CA LEU A 63 4.64 -5.58 -9.88
C LEU A 63 4.60 -4.33 -10.77
N ALA A 64 5.64 -3.50 -10.72
CA ALA A 64 5.76 -2.32 -11.56
C ALA A 64 5.89 -2.65 -13.06
N GLU A 65 6.49 -3.79 -13.42
CA GLU A 65 6.50 -4.28 -14.80
C GLU A 65 5.13 -4.85 -15.25
N LEU A 66 4.32 -5.34 -14.32
CA LEU A 66 2.99 -5.88 -14.59
C LEU A 66 1.94 -4.80 -14.78
N LEU A 67 1.95 -3.78 -13.90
CA LEU A 67 0.96 -2.70 -13.87
C LEU A 67 0.69 -2.08 -15.26
N PRO A 68 1.68 -1.64 -16.06
CA PRO A 68 1.41 -0.99 -17.33
C PRO A 68 1.03 -1.94 -18.48
N ARG A 69 0.97 -3.27 -18.24
CA ARG A 69 0.70 -4.23 -19.32
C ARG A 69 -0.70 -4.00 -19.93
N PRO A 70 -0.80 -3.91 -21.27
CA PRO A 70 -2.08 -3.87 -21.96
C PRO A 70 -2.89 -5.13 -21.65
N GLY A 71 -4.17 -4.97 -21.34
CA GLY A 71 -5.08 -6.09 -21.06
C GLY A 71 -4.93 -6.69 -19.66
N LEU A 72 -4.06 -6.15 -18.78
CA LEU A 72 -4.15 -6.46 -17.36
C LEU A 72 -5.50 -5.96 -16.85
N ASP A 73 -6.20 -6.88 -16.19
CA ASP A 73 -7.51 -6.69 -15.61
C ASP A 73 -7.56 -5.40 -14.73
N PRO A 74 -8.58 -4.53 -14.88
CA PRO A 74 -8.67 -3.29 -14.14
C PRO A 74 -8.72 -3.47 -12.61
N GLU A 75 -9.38 -4.50 -12.12
CA GLU A 75 -9.49 -4.79 -10.68
C GLU A 75 -8.13 -5.25 -10.16
N ILE A 76 -7.48 -6.19 -10.85
CA ILE A 76 -6.12 -6.63 -10.48
C ILE A 76 -5.14 -5.46 -10.52
N ARG A 77 -5.25 -4.54 -11.48
CA ARG A 77 -4.43 -3.33 -11.53
C ARG A 77 -4.65 -2.43 -10.32
N ALA A 78 -5.91 -2.25 -9.89
CA ALA A 78 -6.22 -1.48 -8.69
C ALA A 78 -5.58 -2.15 -7.46
N HIS A 79 -5.78 -3.47 -7.27
CA HIS A 79 -5.16 -4.20 -6.16
C HIS A 79 -3.64 -4.11 -6.17
N LEU A 80 -2.99 -4.29 -7.32
CA LEU A 80 -1.54 -4.17 -7.43
C LEU A 80 -1.03 -2.76 -7.09
N THR A 81 -1.79 -1.72 -7.44
CA THR A 81 -1.43 -0.34 -7.11
C THR A 81 -1.47 -0.12 -5.60
N PHE A 82 -2.55 -0.57 -4.95
CA PHE A 82 -2.65 -0.53 -3.49
C PHE A 82 -1.65 -1.47 -2.81
N PHE A 83 -1.23 -2.56 -3.45
CA PHE A 83 -0.23 -3.45 -2.88
C PHE A 83 1.12 -2.76 -2.78
N VAL A 84 1.53 -2.09 -3.85
CA VAL A 84 2.74 -1.27 -3.88
C VAL A 84 2.67 -0.16 -2.84
N ALA A 85 1.53 0.52 -2.73
CA ALA A 85 1.34 1.57 -1.72
C ALA A 85 1.39 1.00 -0.29
N GLY A 86 0.73 -0.13 -0.03
CA GLY A 86 0.70 -0.81 1.26
C GLY A 86 2.10 -1.24 1.71
N ILE A 87 2.89 -1.85 0.81
CA ILE A 87 4.28 -2.22 1.06
C ILE A 87 5.11 -1.05 1.59
N ALA A 88 4.94 0.15 1.02
CA ALA A 88 5.67 1.34 1.47
C ALA A 88 5.05 2.01 2.70
N ASN A 89 3.74 1.84 2.93
CA ASN A 89 3.07 2.37 4.10
C ASN A 89 3.46 1.63 5.39
N THR A 90 3.79 0.34 5.27
CA THR A 90 4.16 -0.53 6.38
C THR A 90 5.40 -0.05 7.15
N THR A 91 5.39 -0.29 8.45
CA THR A 91 6.48 0.03 9.40
C THR A 91 7.08 -1.21 10.07
N SER A 92 6.56 -2.41 9.77
CA SER A 92 7.00 -3.67 10.37
C SER A 92 7.50 -4.71 9.35
N ALA A 93 8.37 -5.60 9.80
CA ALA A 93 8.87 -6.72 9.01
C ALA A 93 9.17 -7.92 9.89
N PHE A 94 9.25 -9.10 9.28
CA PHE A 94 9.84 -10.25 9.93
C PHE A 94 11.35 -10.01 10.14
N SER A 95 11.87 -10.45 11.28
CA SER A 95 13.31 -10.52 11.55
C SER A 95 14.03 -11.39 10.51
N GLU A 96 15.36 -11.27 10.40
CA GLU A 96 16.19 -12.05 9.45
C GLU A 96 15.97 -13.58 9.58
N ASN A 97 15.73 -14.07 10.78
CA ASN A 97 15.43 -15.48 11.06
C ASN A 97 13.94 -15.85 10.86
N GLY A 98 13.07 -14.90 10.48
CA GLY A 98 11.68 -15.09 10.10
C GLY A 98 10.75 -15.52 11.24
N THR A 99 11.08 -15.20 12.49
CA THR A 99 10.31 -15.68 13.66
C THR A 99 9.72 -14.57 14.53
N GLU A 100 10.27 -13.36 14.43
CA GLU A 100 9.84 -12.22 15.24
C GLU A 100 9.37 -11.10 14.32
N ILE A 101 8.38 -10.34 14.77
CA ILE A 101 7.96 -9.10 14.11
C ILE A 101 8.79 -7.98 14.73
N VAL A 102 9.50 -7.24 13.88
CA VAL A 102 10.24 -6.03 14.24
C VAL A 102 9.55 -4.82 13.63
N CYS A 103 9.34 -3.77 14.43
CA CYS A 103 8.66 -2.55 14.02
C CYS A 103 9.60 -1.36 14.11
N ALA A 104 9.41 -0.38 13.23
CA ALA A 104 9.97 0.95 13.43
C ALA A 104 9.48 1.53 14.76
N SER A 105 10.35 2.30 15.40
CA SER A 105 10.06 3.10 16.57
C SER A 105 9.97 4.57 16.18
N TYR A 106 9.66 5.44 17.15
CA TYR A 106 9.59 6.88 16.93
C TYR A 106 10.37 7.62 18.01
N ASP A 107 11.08 8.68 17.65
CA ASP A 107 11.70 9.58 18.63
C ASP A 107 10.69 10.61 19.19
N GLU A 108 11.14 11.46 20.11
CA GLU A 108 10.29 12.50 20.73
C GLU A 108 9.75 13.53 19.71
N ALA A 109 10.40 13.69 18.55
CA ALA A 109 9.95 14.55 17.47
C ALA A 109 9.00 13.84 16.51
N GLY A 110 8.74 12.55 16.73
CA GLY A 110 7.90 11.72 15.87
C GLY A 110 8.60 11.21 14.62
N ALA A 111 9.93 11.33 14.52
CA ALA A 111 10.68 10.76 13.40
C ALA A 111 10.83 9.25 13.57
N GLU A 112 10.65 8.50 12.48
CA GLU A 112 10.88 7.04 12.47
C GLU A 112 12.35 6.71 12.82
N THR A 113 12.53 5.83 13.79
CA THR A 113 13.81 5.27 14.25
C THR A 113 13.76 3.75 14.24
N ASP A 114 14.93 3.09 14.32
CA ASP A 114 15.04 1.62 14.36
C ASP A 114 14.27 0.91 13.22
N ILE A 115 14.21 1.54 12.05
CA ILE A 115 13.44 1.05 10.89
C ILE A 115 14.05 -0.29 10.42
N PRO A 116 13.26 -1.38 10.32
CA PRO A 116 13.76 -2.65 9.82
C PRO A 116 14.37 -2.54 8.41
N GLU A 117 15.47 -3.26 8.15
CA GLU A 117 16.16 -3.21 6.84
C GLU A 117 15.23 -3.57 5.67
N THR A 118 14.34 -4.54 5.87
CA THR A 118 13.32 -4.93 4.89
C THR A 118 12.36 -3.79 4.56
N VAL A 119 11.93 -3.00 5.56
CA VAL A 119 11.07 -1.82 5.37
C VAL A 119 11.81 -0.75 4.58
N LEU A 120 13.08 -0.47 4.91
CA LEU A 120 13.92 0.46 4.16
C LEU A 120 14.09 0.03 2.70
N ALA A 121 14.40 -1.24 2.47
CA ALA A 121 14.57 -1.80 1.13
C ALA A 121 13.27 -1.76 0.32
N ALA A 122 12.13 -2.08 0.94
CA ALA A 122 10.82 -2.02 0.32
C ALA A 122 10.44 -0.58 -0.09
N ARG A 123 10.56 0.38 0.83
CA ARG A 123 10.30 1.80 0.53
C ARG A 123 11.21 2.33 -0.57
N ALA A 124 12.50 1.97 -0.55
CA ALA A 124 13.44 2.34 -1.61
C ALA A 124 13.04 1.73 -2.97
N ALA A 125 12.60 0.47 -3.01
CA ALA A 125 12.12 -0.16 -4.22
C ALA A 125 10.85 0.52 -4.76
N VAL A 126 9.90 0.87 -3.87
CA VAL A 126 8.67 1.59 -4.24
C VAL A 126 8.99 2.98 -4.77
N ALA A 127 9.83 3.75 -4.08
CA ALA A 127 10.27 5.07 -4.53
C ALA A 127 10.96 5.02 -5.90
N ALA A 128 11.73 3.95 -6.19
CA ALA A 128 12.40 3.79 -7.48
C ALA A 128 11.42 3.52 -8.64
N VAL A 129 10.29 2.85 -8.39
CA VAL A 129 9.29 2.53 -9.44
C VAL A 129 8.17 3.57 -9.53
N ALA A 130 7.89 4.32 -8.46
CA ALA A 130 6.76 5.24 -8.37
C ALA A 130 6.68 6.26 -9.52
N PRO A 131 7.77 6.90 -9.99
CA PRO A 131 7.68 7.81 -11.13
C PRO A 131 7.07 7.17 -12.39
N ALA A 132 7.50 5.93 -12.72
CA ALA A 132 6.95 5.20 -13.86
C ALA A 132 5.49 4.81 -13.64
N LEU A 133 5.08 4.49 -12.40
CA LEU A 133 3.69 4.22 -12.10
C LEU A 133 2.81 5.46 -12.31
N PHE A 134 3.24 6.63 -11.85
CA PHE A 134 2.52 7.89 -12.08
C PHE A 134 2.42 8.30 -13.56
N GLU A 135 3.34 7.84 -14.42
CA GLU A 135 3.22 8.03 -15.88
C GLU A 135 2.16 7.12 -16.54
N HIS A 136 1.82 6.00 -15.90
CA HIS A 136 0.93 4.97 -16.45
C HIS A 136 -0.48 4.96 -15.84
N LEU A 137 -0.61 5.40 -14.60
CA LEU A 137 -1.89 5.54 -13.90
C LEU A 137 -2.58 6.84 -14.33
N THR A 138 -3.90 6.83 -14.33
CA THR A 138 -4.71 7.98 -14.70
C THR A 138 -5.76 8.28 -13.65
N LEU A 139 -6.03 9.55 -13.36
CA LEU A 139 -6.97 9.94 -12.30
C LEU A 139 -8.40 9.49 -12.56
N ASP A 140 -8.82 9.38 -13.83
CA ASP A 140 -10.17 8.94 -14.19
C ASP A 140 -10.45 7.48 -13.80
N ARG A 141 -9.41 6.66 -13.71
CA ARG A 141 -9.52 5.23 -13.40
C ARG A 141 -8.91 4.87 -12.05
N ASP A 142 -7.76 5.46 -11.73
CA ASP A 142 -6.85 5.01 -10.68
C ASP A 142 -6.71 6.03 -9.54
N ALA A 143 -7.59 7.04 -9.44
CA ALA A 143 -7.47 8.12 -8.46
C ALA A 143 -7.19 7.62 -7.03
N ALA A 144 -7.94 6.63 -6.56
CA ALA A 144 -7.78 6.10 -5.21
C ALA A 144 -6.38 5.48 -5.00
N GLY A 145 -5.93 4.63 -5.91
CA GLY A 145 -4.60 4.03 -5.84
C GLY A 145 -3.47 5.06 -6.01
N MET A 146 -3.66 6.08 -6.86
CA MET A 146 -2.72 7.18 -7.01
C MET A 146 -2.61 8.04 -5.74
N ILE A 147 -3.73 8.30 -5.06
CA ILE A 147 -3.76 9.02 -3.78
C ILE A 147 -3.01 8.22 -2.72
N ALA A 148 -3.28 6.92 -2.59
CA ALA A 148 -2.58 6.04 -1.65
C ALA A 148 -1.06 5.99 -1.95
N LEU A 149 -0.67 5.86 -3.21
CA LEU A 149 0.75 5.86 -3.61
C LEU A 149 1.42 7.21 -3.35
N ALA A 150 0.70 8.32 -3.52
CA ALA A 150 1.23 9.67 -3.33
C ALA A 150 1.66 9.96 -1.89
N THR A 151 0.99 9.35 -0.90
CA THR A 151 1.34 9.56 0.52
C THR A 151 2.61 8.82 0.94
N VAL A 152 3.02 7.79 0.20
CA VAL A 152 4.21 6.97 0.48
C VAL A 152 5.38 7.23 -0.48
N ALA A 153 5.12 7.89 -1.61
CA ALA A 153 6.13 8.25 -2.62
C ALA A 153 5.98 9.71 -3.09
N PRO A 154 6.07 10.70 -2.18
CA PRO A 154 5.76 12.10 -2.48
C PRO A 154 6.67 12.70 -3.56
N ASP A 155 7.93 12.26 -3.66
CA ASP A 155 8.90 12.73 -4.65
C ASP A 155 8.52 12.40 -6.10
N ALA A 156 7.65 11.40 -6.31
CA ALA A 156 7.14 11.03 -7.63
C ALA A 156 5.93 11.87 -8.08
N VAL A 157 5.37 12.69 -7.18
CA VAL A 157 4.11 13.40 -7.41
C VAL A 157 4.38 14.76 -8.05
N SER A 158 3.83 14.98 -9.25
CA SER A 158 3.94 16.28 -9.92
C SER A 158 3.06 17.34 -9.26
N PRO A 159 3.38 18.65 -9.39
CA PRO A 159 2.50 19.73 -8.91
C PRO A 159 1.09 19.67 -9.51
N LEU A 160 0.95 19.19 -10.74
CA LEU A 160 -0.37 19.01 -11.37
C LEU A 160 -1.19 17.93 -10.66
N HIS A 161 -0.56 16.82 -10.24
CA HIS A 161 -1.26 15.80 -9.45
C HIS A 161 -1.74 16.38 -8.12
N VAL A 162 -0.93 17.19 -7.44
CA VAL A 162 -1.34 17.87 -6.20
C VAL A 162 -2.56 18.77 -6.43
N GLU A 163 -2.60 19.52 -7.54
CA GLU A 163 -3.76 20.35 -7.91
C GLU A 163 -5.01 19.52 -8.18
N GLU A 164 -4.90 18.38 -8.87
CA GLU A 164 -6.04 17.50 -9.13
C GLU A 164 -6.54 16.80 -7.86
N PHE A 165 -5.63 16.30 -7.00
CA PHE A 165 -6.00 15.76 -5.69
C PHE A 165 -6.69 16.83 -4.83
N ALA A 166 -6.24 18.08 -4.89
CA ALA A 166 -6.89 19.17 -4.17
C ALA A 166 -8.32 19.46 -4.64
N LYS A 167 -8.67 19.14 -5.90
CA LYS A 167 -10.06 19.21 -6.36
C LYS A 167 -10.89 18.07 -5.76
N ILE A 168 -10.36 16.84 -5.81
CA ILE A 168 -10.99 15.66 -5.19
C ILE A 168 -11.19 15.87 -3.68
N ALA A 169 -10.24 16.52 -3.01
CA ALA A 169 -10.32 16.85 -1.58
C ALA A 169 -11.49 17.77 -1.19
N THR A 170 -12.11 18.45 -2.16
CA THR A 170 -13.32 19.25 -1.93
C THR A 170 -14.60 18.43 -2.06
N GLU A 171 -14.49 17.21 -2.57
CA GLU A 171 -15.57 16.25 -2.63
C GLU A 171 -15.75 15.60 -1.24
N GLY A 172 -16.97 15.15 -0.94
CA GLY A 172 -17.24 14.42 0.29
C GLY A 172 -16.92 12.93 0.15
N GLY A 173 -17.05 12.19 1.26
CA GLY A 173 -16.80 10.74 1.29
C GLY A 173 -15.32 10.38 1.35
N ASP A 174 -15.05 9.08 1.36
CA ASP A 174 -13.75 8.54 1.73
C ASP A 174 -12.63 8.96 0.77
N LEU A 175 -12.91 8.98 -0.54
CA LEU A 175 -11.92 9.44 -1.53
C LEU A 175 -11.55 10.93 -1.33
N GLY A 176 -12.52 11.77 -1.01
CA GLY A 176 -12.29 13.19 -0.73
C GLY A 176 -11.48 13.40 0.55
N ALA A 177 -11.80 12.63 1.60
CA ALA A 177 -11.02 12.64 2.85
C ALA A 177 -9.58 12.14 2.63
N ALA A 178 -9.38 11.05 1.88
CA ALA A 178 -8.06 10.54 1.51
C ALA A 178 -7.24 11.56 0.73
N ALA A 179 -7.86 12.21 -0.27
CA ALA A 179 -7.22 13.23 -1.09
C ALA A 179 -6.83 14.47 -0.26
N TRP A 180 -7.67 14.87 0.70
CA TRP A 180 -7.36 15.97 1.62
C TRP A 180 -6.10 15.66 2.45
N ILE A 181 -6.02 14.47 3.05
CA ILE A 181 -4.83 14.04 3.80
C ILE A 181 -3.60 14.04 2.89
N ALA A 182 -3.70 13.43 1.71
CA ALA A 182 -2.58 13.35 0.78
C ALA A 182 -2.06 14.74 0.38
N VAL A 183 -2.96 15.69 0.10
CA VAL A 183 -2.58 17.07 -0.23
C VAL A 183 -1.88 17.77 0.92
N ALA A 184 -2.36 17.61 2.16
CA ALA A 184 -1.71 18.18 3.34
C ALA A 184 -0.27 17.65 3.49
N LEU A 185 -0.10 16.32 3.42
CA LEU A 185 1.20 15.67 3.49
C LEU A 185 2.15 16.12 2.36
N LEU A 186 1.67 16.17 1.11
CA LEU A 186 2.46 16.58 -0.05
C LEU A 186 2.91 18.05 0.01
N ARG A 187 2.17 18.89 0.75
CA ARG A 187 2.52 20.31 0.95
C ARG A 187 3.38 20.53 2.20
N GLY A 188 3.61 19.49 3.01
CA GLY A 188 4.25 19.62 4.32
C GLY A 188 3.40 20.43 5.30
N GLU A 189 2.07 20.36 5.17
CA GLU A 189 1.12 20.96 6.08
C GLU A 189 0.82 19.99 7.23
N ASP A 190 0.66 20.52 8.44
CA ASP A 190 0.28 19.72 9.60
C ASP A 190 -1.17 19.22 9.46
N VAL A 191 -1.39 17.92 9.69
CA VAL A 191 -2.73 17.33 9.78
C VAL A 191 -3.21 17.45 11.22
N ASP A 192 -4.20 18.31 11.46
CA ASP A 192 -4.78 18.45 12.80
C ASP A 192 -5.61 17.22 13.19
N ALA A 193 -5.47 16.78 14.45
CA ALA A 193 -6.12 15.55 14.91
C ALA A 193 -7.64 15.69 15.12
N GLU A 194 -8.17 16.89 15.36
CA GLU A 194 -9.61 17.13 15.41
C GLU A 194 -10.19 17.17 13.99
N GLU A 195 -9.51 17.83 13.05
CA GLU A 195 -9.92 17.81 11.65
C GLU A 195 -9.85 16.41 11.05
N LEU A 196 -8.78 15.65 11.32
CA LEU A 196 -8.67 14.26 10.86
C LEU A 196 -9.86 13.42 11.34
N ARG A 197 -10.23 13.51 12.63
CA ARG A 197 -11.40 12.81 13.18
C ARG A 197 -12.70 13.18 12.48
N ASP A 198 -12.92 14.47 12.24
CA ASP A 198 -14.11 14.95 11.53
C ASP A 198 -14.17 14.36 10.11
N ARG A 199 -13.05 14.38 9.39
CA ARG A 199 -12.94 13.87 8.01
C ARG A 199 -13.11 12.37 7.90
N VAL A 200 -12.62 11.58 8.86
CA VAL A 200 -12.76 10.11 8.86
C VAL A 200 -14.07 9.64 9.50
N SER A 201 -14.86 10.51 10.13
CA SER A 201 -16.06 10.15 10.90
C SER A 201 -17.14 9.40 10.09
N GLY A 202 -17.12 9.52 8.77
CA GLY A 202 -18.00 8.77 7.86
C GLY A 202 -17.65 7.28 7.73
N ASN A 203 -16.46 6.87 8.15
CA ASN A 203 -15.95 5.51 8.08
C ASN A 203 -15.53 5.03 9.49
N PRO A 204 -16.40 4.27 10.19
CA PRO A 204 -16.14 3.85 11.57
C PRO A 204 -14.88 3.02 11.76
N ASP A 205 -14.54 2.16 10.80
CA ASP A 205 -13.35 1.30 10.89
C ASP A 205 -12.06 2.13 10.83
N VAL A 206 -12.01 3.12 9.92
CA VAL A 206 -10.89 4.07 9.85
C VAL A 206 -10.84 4.96 11.09
N LEU A 207 -11.98 5.42 11.60
CA LEU A 207 -12.03 6.22 12.82
C LEU A 207 -11.47 5.44 14.03
N ASP A 208 -11.88 4.19 14.20
CA ASP A 208 -11.40 3.32 15.27
C ASP A 208 -9.89 3.07 15.15
N MET A 209 -9.39 2.83 13.93
CA MET A 209 -7.95 2.73 13.65
C MET A 209 -7.20 4.03 14.02
N VAL A 210 -7.74 5.20 13.65
CA VAL A 210 -7.12 6.49 13.95
C VAL A 210 -7.04 6.71 15.46
N GLU A 211 -8.13 6.47 16.20
CA GLU A 211 -8.16 6.64 17.65
C GLU A 211 -7.21 5.68 18.37
N TRP A 212 -7.12 4.43 17.89
CA TRP A 212 -6.17 3.46 18.43
C TRP A 212 -4.72 3.91 18.26
N ASN A 213 -4.36 4.37 17.05
CA ASN A 213 -2.97 4.66 16.73
C ASN A 213 -2.49 6.04 17.20
N LEU A 214 -3.39 7.02 17.40
CA LEU A 214 -3.04 8.35 17.91
C LEU A 214 -2.37 8.32 19.29
N ALA A 215 -2.55 7.23 20.06
CA ALA A 215 -1.90 7.05 21.34
C ALA A 215 -0.41 6.68 21.23
N ASP A 216 -0.02 5.99 20.16
CA ASP A 216 1.25 5.25 20.07
C ASP A 216 2.08 5.59 18.81
N ALA A 217 1.54 6.34 17.86
CA ALA A 217 2.20 6.70 16.61
C ALA A 217 2.14 8.22 16.30
N PRO A 218 3.15 8.77 15.59
CA PRO A 218 3.15 10.15 15.14
C PRO A 218 1.99 10.47 14.21
N MET A 219 1.56 11.73 14.22
CA MET A 219 0.39 12.15 13.44
C MET A 219 0.54 11.89 11.94
N GLU A 220 1.73 12.10 11.39
CA GLU A 220 2.01 11.84 9.97
C GLU A 220 1.78 10.37 9.59
N ILE A 221 2.20 9.43 10.44
CA ILE A 221 2.05 7.98 10.21
C ILE A 221 0.57 7.60 10.27
N VAL A 222 -0.16 8.09 11.28
CA VAL A 222 -1.59 7.84 11.42
C VAL A 222 -2.37 8.42 10.24
N ALA A 223 -2.05 9.65 9.83
CA ALA A 223 -2.68 10.30 8.68
C ALA A 223 -2.40 9.53 7.38
N ARG A 224 -1.16 9.10 7.15
CA ARG A 224 -0.77 8.30 5.99
C ARG A 224 -1.56 6.98 5.90
N SER A 225 -1.70 6.26 7.01
CA SER A 225 -2.52 5.05 7.08
C SER A 225 -4.01 5.33 6.90
N ALA A 226 -4.55 6.41 7.48
CA ALA A 226 -5.92 6.82 7.25
C ALA A 226 -6.21 7.13 5.77
N ALA A 227 -5.28 7.82 5.09
CA ALA A 227 -5.41 8.09 3.65
C ALA A 227 -5.42 6.81 2.82
N PHE A 228 -4.58 5.83 3.19
CA PHE A 228 -4.55 4.52 2.54
C PHE A 228 -5.89 3.79 2.69
N GLU A 229 -6.40 3.65 3.92
CA GLU A 229 -7.64 2.91 4.20
C GLU A 229 -8.88 3.58 3.59
N LEU A 230 -8.96 4.91 3.64
CA LEU A 230 -10.06 5.64 3.00
C LEU A 230 -10.02 5.49 1.47
N ALA A 231 -8.83 5.56 0.86
CA ALA A 231 -8.69 5.33 -0.57
C ALA A 231 -9.07 3.88 -0.92
N ALA A 232 -8.67 2.91 -0.11
CA ALA A 232 -9.02 1.51 -0.30
C ALA A 232 -10.53 1.29 -0.19
N SER A 233 -11.18 1.85 0.84
CA SER A 233 -12.63 1.77 1.02
C SER A 233 -13.41 2.39 -0.15
N ALA A 234 -12.92 3.51 -0.70
CA ALA A 234 -13.51 4.13 -1.88
C ALA A 234 -13.36 3.29 -3.16
N ALA A 235 -12.25 2.55 -3.30
CA ALA A 235 -11.97 1.70 -4.45
C ALA A 235 -12.63 0.31 -4.37
N PHE A 236 -12.75 -0.22 -3.16
CA PHE A 236 -13.20 -1.58 -2.86
C PHE A 236 -14.28 -1.56 -1.77
N PRO A 237 -15.52 -1.18 -2.12
CA PRO A 237 -16.61 -1.06 -1.14
C PRO A 237 -17.01 -2.40 -0.50
N ASP A 238 -16.69 -3.52 -1.16
CA ASP A 238 -16.90 -4.87 -0.65
C ASP A 238 -15.71 -5.38 0.20
N GLY A 239 -14.65 -4.56 0.33
CA GLY A 239 -13.46 -4.82 1.13
C GLY A 239 -12.19 -4.97 0.29
N PHE A 240 -11.04 -4.73 0.93
CA PHE A 240 -9.72 -4.76 0.29
C PHE A 240 -8.81 -5.82 0.93
N GLY A 241 -7.97 -6.47 0.13
CA GLY A 241 -7.04 -7.50 0.60
C GLY A 241 -7.75 -8.82 0.93
N PRO A 242 -7.08 -9.75 1.64
CA PRO A 242 -7.57 -11.12 1.85
C PRO A 242 -8.92 -11.19 2.60
N ASP A 243 -9.27 -10.18 3.38
CA ASP A 243 -10.54 -10.13 4.13
C ASP A 243 -11.70 -9.51 3.34
N GLY A 244 -11.42 -8.83 2.21
CA GLY A 244 -12.43 -8.20 1.35
C GLY A 244 -13.06 -9.11 0.30
N PHE A 245 -12.42 -10.25 0.04
CA PHE A 245 -13.00 -11.32 -0.76
C PHE A 245 -13.67 -12.26 0.22
N GLY A 246 -15.01 -12.18 0.30
CA GLY A 246 -15.80 -12.95 1.26
C GLY A 246 -15.16 -14.29 1.59
N SER A 247 -14.81 -14.47 2.86
CA SER A 247 -14.24 -15.71 3.36
C SER A 247 -15.27 -16.82 3.22
N ASP A 248 -15.29 -17.46 2.07
CA ASP A 248 -15.81 -18.82 1.92
C ASP A 248 -14.78 -19.77 2.56
N ASP A 249 -14.62 -19.65 3.89
CA ASP A 249 -14.05 -20.68 4.73
C ASP A 249 -15.07 -21.83 4.82
N GLU A 250 -14.91 -22.85 3.98
CA GLU A 250 -15.43 -24.22 4.19
C GLU A 250 -14.30 -25.22 4.47
#